data_AF-A0A3M0HMY1-F1
#
_entry.id   AF-A0A3M0HMY1-F1
#
_cell.length_a   1.000
_cell.length_b   1.000
_cell.length_c   1.000
_cell.angle_alpha   90.00
_cell.angle_beta   90.00
_cell.angle_gamma   90.00
#
_symmetry.space_group_name_H-M   'P 1'
#
loop_
_entity.id
_entity.type
_entity.pdbx_description
1 polymer ?
#
loop_
_entity_poly.entity_id
_entity_poly.type
_entity_poly.pdbx_seq_one_letter_code
_entity_poly.pdbx_strand_id
1 'polypeptide(L)'
;MTNTYKPSILTSLRAVIPQREVSFLEALQTAEIQAAKLADLIGDERGILEHHITGLPRIVVIRESIPVSGMSYWNGRHWVIVLSGREPSVRQRFTLLHEFKHIVDHGYTGHLYRTTDRKTAAEQAEAAADYFAGCALVSKRSLKAAWGNGIQRVADLASHFGVSEPAIRVRLAQTGLDKTDDAPLASRCARPIHTEHYDRQRFIRAPRSTPRRSYA
;
A
#
# COMPACT_ATOMS: atom_id res chain seq x y z
N MET A 1 22.27 10.39 30.43
CA MET A 1 21.64 10.99 29.24
C MET A 1 21.34 9.86 28.26
N THR A 2 20.11 9.36 28.24
CA THR A 2 19.69 8.35 27.27
C THR A 2 19.49 9.04 25.93
N ASN A 3 20.44 8.89 25.01
CA ASN A 3 20.29 9.35 23.64
C ASN A 3 19.19 8.51 22.97
N THR A 4 17.97 9.02 22.92
CA THR A 4 16.83 8.36 22.27
C THR A 4 17.08 8.40 20.76
N TYR A 5 17.79 7.39 20.24
CA TYR A 5 18.11 7.28 18.82
C TYR A 5 16.81 7.07 18.02
N LYS A 6 16.37 8.10 17.28
CA LYS A 6 15.24 7.96 16.37
C LYS A 6 15.67 7.05 15.21
N PRO A 7 15.03 5.88 15.00
CA PRO A 7 15.41 4.99 13.90
C PRO A 7 15.20 5.70 12.56
N SER A 8 16.05 5.37 11.57
CA SER A 8 15.88 5.89 10.21
C SER A 8 14.54 5.46 9.62
N ILE A 9 14.05 6.18 8.60
CA ILE A 9 12.81 5.78 7.88
C ILE A 9 12.93 4.34 7.37
N LEU A 10 14.04 4.00 6.71
CA LEU A 10 14.25 2.65 6.19
C LEU A 10 14.25 1.58 7.30
N THR A 11 14.90 1.85 8.43
CA THR A 11 14.86 0.97 9.62
C THR A 11 13.44 0.81 10.13
N SER A 12 12.69 1.90 10.20
CA SER A 12 11.32 1.92 10.71
C SER A 12 10.35 1.15 9.81
N LEU A 13 10.53 1.21 8.48
CA LEU A 13 9.73 0.45 7.51
C LEU A 13 10.07 -1.04 7.54
N ARG A 14 11.36 -1.39 7.65
CA ARG A 14 11.80 -2.79 7.77
C ARG A 14 11.34 -3.46 9.05
N ALA A 15 11.20 -2.71 10.14
CA ALA A 15 10.66 -3.22 11.40
C ALA A 15 9.19 -3.70 11.30
N VAL A 16 8.48 -3.37 10.23
CA VAL A 16 7.12 -3.87 9.96
C VAL A 16 7.14 -5.29 9.35
N ILE A 17 8.26 -5.70 8.75
CA ILE A 17 8.36 -6.97 8.03
C ILE A 17 8.32 -8.14 9.02
N PRO A 18 7.40 -9.10 8.85
CA PRO A 18 7.33 -10.28 9.71
C PRO A 18 8.62 -11.12 9.69
N GLN A 19 9.04 -11.60 10.86
CA GLN A 19 10.20 -12.50 11.02
C GLN A 19 9.80 -13.97 10.81
N ARG A 20 8.98 -14.22 9.80
CA ARG A 20 8.51 -15.52 9.36
C ARG A 20 8.09 -15.41 7.91
N GLU A 21 7.95 -16.54 7.24
CA GLU A 21 7.29 -16.54 5.95
C GLU A 21 5.82 -16.14 6.06
N VAL A 22 5.32 -15.48 5.02
CA VAL A 22 3.94 -15.00 4.95
C VAL A 22 3.27 -15.43 3.65
N SER A 23 1.95 -15.44 3.65
CA SER A 23 1.18 -15.51 2.42
C SER A 23 1.32 -14.23 1.59
N PHE A 24 1.08 -14.31 0.28
CA PHE A 24 1.14 -13.11 -0.56
C PHE A 24 0.13 -12.03 -0.12
N LEU A 25 -1.03 -12.41 0.41
CA LEU A 25 -2.00 -11.45 0.96
C LEU A 25 -1.43 -10.70 2.18
N GLU A 26 -0.75 -11.39 3.08
CA GLU A 26 -0.06 -10.78 4.23
C GLU A 26 1.11 -9.89 3.76
N ALA A 27 1.81 -10.24 2.67
CA ALA A 27 2.83 -9.38 2.07
C ALA A 27 2.22 -8.07 1.54
N LEU A 28 1.05 -8.13 0.90
CA LEU A 28 0.31 -6.92 0.48
C LEU A 28 -0.15 -6.09 1.69
N GLN A 29 -0.64 -6.72 2.76
CA GLN A 29 -0.97 -6.01 4.00
C GLN A 29 0.26 -5.33 4.61
N THR A 30 1.41 -6.02 4.61
CA THR A 30 2.69 -5.46 5.06
C THR A 30 3.07 -4.23 4.22
N ALA A 31 2.90 -4.30 2.90
CA ALA A 31 3.12 -3.17 2.00
C ALA A 31 2.18 -1.97 2.30
N GLU A 32 0.89 -2.19 2.58
CA GLU A 32 -0.03 -1.11 2.97
C GLU A 32 0.38 -0.47 4.31
N ILE A 33 0.77 -1.28 5.30
CA ILE A 33 1.25 -0.77 6.61
C ILE A 33 2.54 0.03 6.44
N GLN A 34 3.48 -0.44 5.61
CA GLN A 34 4.70 0.30 5.31
C GLN A 34 4.41 1.62 4.61
N ALA A 35 3.47 1.66 3.65
CA ALA A 35 3.08 2.88 2.97
C ALA A 35 2.46 3.90 3.94
N ALA A 36 1.56 3.45 4.82
CA ALA A 36 0.99 4.30 5.87
C ALA A 36 2.08 4.82 6.83
N LYS A 37 2.97 3.94 7.29
CA LYS A 37 4.07 4.31 8.19
C LYS A 37 5.04 5.29 7.53
N LEU A 38 5.30 5.17 6.23
CA LEU A 38 6.11 6.14 5.49
C LEU A 38 5.45 7.51 5.49
N ALA A 39 4.14 7.59 5.21
CA ALA A 39 3.38 8.84 5.25
C ALA A 39 3.41 9.47 6.66
N ASP A 40 3.23 8.67 7.71
CA ASP A 40 3.27 9.13 9.11
C ASP A 40 4.66 9.67 9.50
N LEU A 41 5.74 9.01 9.04
CA LEU A 41 7.11 9.44 9.33
C LEU A 41 7.51 10.72 8.58
N ILE A 42 6.92 10.94 7.39
CA ILE A 42 7.12 12.16 6.61
C ILE A 42 6.31 13.32 7.20
N GLY A 43 5.03 13.09 7.51
CA GLY A 43 4.17 14.08 8.17
C GLY A 43 3.81 15.31 7.32
N ASP A 44 3.95 15.24 5.99
CA ASP A 44 3.53 16.32 5.07
C ASP A 44 2.06 16.11 4.66
N GLU A 45 1.23 17.13 4.89
CA GLU A 45 -0.19 17.13 4.56
C GLU A 45 -0.47 16.99 3.06
N ARG A 46 0.49 17.39 2.21
CA ARG A 46 0.42 17.23 0.74
C ARG A 46 0.75 15.81 0.29
N GLY A 47 1.09 14.92 1.23
CA GLY A 47 1.47 13.54 0.99
C GLY A 47 2.94 13.38 0.59
N ILE A 48 3.26 12.19 0.05
CA ILE A 48 4.65 11.79 -0.20
C ILE A 48 5.15 12.40 -1.52
N LEU A 49 5.87 13.52 -1.41
CA LEU A 49 6.60 14.16 -2.49
C LEU A 49 7.97 13.51 -2.74
N GLU A 50 8.51 13.68 -3.95
CA GLU A 50 9.80 13.08 -4.36
C GLU A 50 10.95 13.45 -3.43
N HIS A 51 11.02 14.71 -2.99
CA HIS A 51 12.13 15.19 -2.17
C HIS A 51 12.22 14.47 -0.82
N HIS A 52 11.11 13.89 -0.33
CA HIS A 52 11.11 13.10 0.89
C HIS A 52 11.87 11.79 0.74
N ILE A 53 11.92 11.21 -0.46
CA ILE A 53 12.65 9.98 -0.75
C ILE A 53 14.10 10.30 -1.12
N THR A 54 14.33 11.31 -1.96
CA THR A 54 15.68 11.73 -2.36
C THR A 54 16.49 12.31 -1.19
N GLY A 55 15.81 12.85 -0.17
CA GLY A 55 16.44 13.37 1.04
C GLY A 55 16.79 12.30 2.07
N LEU A 56 16.44 11.02 1.84
CA LEU A 56 16.76 9.95 2.78
C LEU A 56 18.27 9.65 2.80
N PRO A 57 18.85 9.37 3.97
CA PRO A 57 20.25 8.98 4.07
C PRO A 57 20.53 7.76 3.20
N ARG A 58 21.63 7.81 2.45
CA ARG A 58 22.11 6.72 1.58
C ARG A 58 21.17 6.37 0.42
N ILE A 59 20.26 7.27 0.03
CA ILE A 59 19.47 7.14 -1.19
C ILE A 59 19.92 8.20 -2.17
N VAL A 60 20.15 7.79 -3.41
CA VAL A 60 20.45 8.66 -4.54
C VAL A 60 19.47 8.34 -5.65
N VAL A 61 18.83 9.36 -6.22
CA VAL A 61 17.92 9.20 -7.35
C VAL A 61 18.53 9.89 -8.55
N ILE A 62 18.63 9.16 -9.67
CA ILE A 62 19.12 9.70 -10.94
C ILE A 62 18.09 9.44 -12.04
N ARG A 63 18.15 10.25 -13.09
CA ARG A 63 17.26 10.15 -14.25
C ARG A 63 18.09 9.90 -15.49
N GLU A 64 17.80 8.81 -16.18
CA GLU A 64 18.54 8.38 -17.36
C GLU A 64 17.60 7.91 -18.47
N SER A 65 18.16 7.80 -19.67
CA SER A 65 17.49 7.21 -20.82
C SER A 65 17.60 5.67 -20.77
N ILE A 66 16.80 5.05 -19.91
CA ILE A 66 16.73 3.59 -19.76
C ILE A 66 15.52 2.98 -20.52
N PRO A 67 15.58 1.69 -20.91
CA PRO A 67 14.49 1.03 -21.65
C PRO A 67 13.33 0.57 -20.76
N VAL A 68 13.49 0.65 -19.43
CA VAL A 68 12.47 0.32 -18.42
C VAL A 68 12.02 1.58 -17.70
N SER A 69 10.92 1.53 -16.94
CA SER A 69 10.43 2.69 -16.18
C SER A 69 11.40 3.11 -15.06
N GLY A 70 11.98 2.12 -14.36
CA GLY A 70 12.96 2.35 -13.29
C GLY A 70 13.75 1.09 -12.96
N MET A 71 14.78 1.25 -12.13
CA MET A 71 15.52 0.18 -11.48
C MET A 71 16.21 0.68 -10.22
N SER A 72 16.55 -0.22 -9.31
CA SER A 72 17.30 0.11 -8.09
C SER A 72 18.42 -0.89 -7.80
N TYR A 73 19.53 -0.39 -7.27
CA TYR A 73 20.68 -1.22 -6.90
C TYR A 73 21.53 -0.59 -5.79
N TRP A 74 22.33 -1.42 -5.11
CA TRP A 74 23.30 -0.96 -4.12
C TRP A 74 24.67 -0.82 -4.78
N ASN A 75 25.30 0.35 -4.67
CA ASN A 75 26.63 0.60 -5.26
C ASN A 75 27.80 0.44 -4.27
N GLY A 76 27.57 -0.18 -3.11
CA GLY A 76 28.55 -0.28 -2.02
C GLY A 76 28.42 0.81 -0.96
N ARG A 77 27.79 1.95 -1.27
CA ARG A 77 27.66 3.08 -0.35
C ARG A 77 26.25 3.68 -0.27
N HIS A 78 25.53 3.70 -1.40
CA HIS A 78 24.19 4.25 -1.53
C HIS A 78 23.30 3.26 -2.29
N TRP A 79 22.00 3.29 -1.97
CA TRP A 79 20.96 2.80 -2.84
C TRP A 79 20.76 3.82 -3.95
N VAL A 80 20.96 3.37 -5.19
CA VAL A 80 20.74 4.17 -6.38
C VAL A 80 19.41 3.75 -6.98
N ILE A 81 18.49 4.70 -7.14
CA ILE A 81 17.25 4.55 -7.90
C ILE A 81 17.44 5.28 -9.23
N VAL A 82 17.33 4.55 -10.33
CA VAL A 82 17.37 5.11 -11.69
C VAL A 82 15.94 5.19 -12.20
N LEU A 83 15.51 6.36 -12.60
CA LEU A 83 14.20 6.59 -13.21
C LEU A 83 14.36 6.90 -14.70
N SER A 84 13.40 6.47 -15.51
CA SER A 84 13.36 6.85 -16.92
C SER A 84 13.06 8.33 -17.07
N GLY A 85 14.04 9.08 -17.56
CA GLY A 85 13.91 10.52 -17.84
C GLY A 85 12.89 10.84 -18.94
N ARG A 86 12.44 9.83 -19.70
CA ARG A 86 11.42 9.96 -20.76
C ARG A 86 9.99 9.93 -20.23
N GLU A 87 9.78 9.49 -19.00
CA GLU A 87 8.45 9.39 -18.41
C GLU A 87 8.00 10.72 -17.78
N PRO A 88 6.69 11.05 -17.82
CA PRO A 88 6.19 12.23 -17.11
C PRO A 88 6.41 12.13 -15.60
N SER A 89 6.53 13.28 -14.93
CA SER A 89 6.82 13.36 -13.49
C SER A 89 5.86 12.56 -12.60
N VAL A 90 4.56 12.53 -12.94
CA VAL A 90 3.55 11.74 -12.23
C VAL A 90 3.87 10.25 -12.27
N ARG A 91 4.34 9.74 -13.42
CA ARG A 91 4.73 8.34 -13.58
C ARG A 91 6.07 8.07 -12.89
N GLN A 92 7.04 8.98 -13.00
CA GLN A 92 8.31 8.89 -12.28
C GLN A 92 8.11 8.82 -10.76
N ARG A 93 7.14 9.56 -10.19
CA ARG A 93 6.82 9.52 -8.76
C ARG A 93 6.28 8.16 -8.32
N PHE A 94 5.45 7.53 -9.15
CA PHE A 94 4.99 6.15 -8.91
C PHE A 94 6.17 5.18 -8.96
N THR A 95 6.97 5.24 -10.02
CA THR A 95 8.17 4.40 -10.21
C THR A 95 9.17 4.57 -9.05
N LEU A 96 9.39 5.80 -8.57
CA LEU A 96 10.26 6.07 -7.42
C LEU A 96 9.81 5.30 -6.16
N LEU A 97 8.51 5.29 -5.87
CA LEU A 97 7.97 4.57 -4.72
C LEU A 97 7.97 3.06 -4.92
N HIS A 98 7.75 2.61 -6.15
CA HIS A 98 7.89 1.20 -6.55
C HIS A 98 9.33 0.72 -6.29
N GLU A 99 10.34 1.41 -6.82
CA GLU A 99 11.74 1.07 -6.59
C GLU A 99 12.15 1.20 -5.11
N PHE A 100 11.61 2.18 -4.41
CA PHE A 100 11.83 2.32 -2.98
C PHE A 100 11.30 1.11 -2.19
N LYS A 101 10.19 0.49 -2.62
CA LYS A 101 9.67 -0.73 -2.00
C LYS A 101 10.63 -1.92 -2.16
N HIS A 102 11.24 -2.09 -3.33
CA HIS A 102 12.29 -3.09 -3.53
C HIS A 102 13.47 -2.89 -2.55
N ILE A 103 13.87 -1.64 -2.32
CA ILE A 103 14.91 -1.31 -1.33
C ILE A 103 14.45 -1.63 0.10
N VAL A 104 13.20 -1.30 0.46
CA VAL A 104 12.64 -1.60 1.78
C VAL A 104 12.68 -3.10 2.04
N ASP A 105 12.28 -3.92 1.07
CA ASP A 105 12.18 -5.38 1.19
C ASP A 105 13.48 -6.13 1.00
N HIS A 106 14.52 -5.45 0.51
CA HIS A 106 15.83 -6.07 0.30
C HIS A 106 16.33 -6.76 1.58
N GLY A 107 16.73 -8.03 1.44
CA GLY A 107 17.15 -8.90 2.54
C GLY A 107 16.01 -9.71 3.19
N TYR A 108 14.75 -9.44 2.84
CA TYR A 108 13.56 -10.12 3.38
C TYR A 108 12.65 -10.73 2.30
N THR A 109 13.07 -10.71 1.04
CA THR A 109 12.27 -11.23 -0.09
C THR A 109 11.89 -12.70 0.12
N GLY A 110 12.75 -13.53 0.72
CA GLY A 110 12.45 -14.92 1.04
C GLY A 110 11.35 -15.11 2.10
N HIS A 111 11.12 -14.13 2.98
CA HIS A 111 10.00 -14.15 3.91
C HIS A 111 8.71 -13.66 3.27
N LEU A 112 8.81 -12.69 2.36
CA LEU A 112 7.68 -11.97 1.79
C LEU A 112 7.09 -12.65 0.55
N TYR A 113 7.92 -13.27 -0.28
CA TYR A 113 7.56 -13.71 -1.62
C TYR A 113 7.99 -15.15 -1.86
N ARG A 114 7.07 -15.94 -2.42
CA ARG A 114 7.30 -17.37 -2.70
C ARG A 114 6.74 -17.73 -4.06
N THR A 115 7.44 -18.61 -4.78
CA THR A 115 6.91 -19.17 -6.02
C THR A 115 5.72 -20.08 -5.69
N THR A 116 4.64 -19.88 -6.44
CA THR A 116 3.41 -20.67 -6.41
C THR A 116 3.09 -21.09 -7.84
N ASP A 117 2.14 -22.02 -8.02
CA ASP A 117 1.71 -22.48 -9.35
C ASP A 117 1.20 -21.35 -10.26
N ARG A 118 0.79 -20.21 -9.69
CA ARG A 118 0.21 -19.08 -10.42
C ARG A 118 1.15 -17.91 -10.62
N LYS A 119 2.12 -17.74 -9.70
CA LYS A 119 3.01 -16.58 -9.66
C LYS A 119 4.35 -16.95 -9.05
N THR A 120 5.41 -16.50 -9.70
CA THR A 120 6.77 -16.52 -9.19
C THR A 120 6.95 -15.53 -8.04
N ALA A 121 7.99 -15.73 -7.23
CA ALA A 121 8.37 -14.78 -6.19
C ALA A 121 8.67 -13.38 -6.76
N ALA A 122 9.26 -13.30 -7.97
CA ALA A 122 9.52 -12.04 -8.66
C ALA A 122 8.22 -11.31 -9.03
N GLU A 123 7.25 -12.01 -9.63
CA GLU A 123 5.94 -11.41 -9.96
C GLU A 123 5.17 -10.96 -8.71
N GLN A 124 5.37 -11.64 -7.57
CA GLN A 124 4.83 -11.20 -6.29
C GLN A 124 5.53 -9.92 -5.79
N ALA A 125 6.86 -9.84 -5.90
CA ALA A 125 7.62 -8.65 -5.53
C ALA A 125 7.17 -7.42 -6.36
N GLU A 126 7.06 -7.57 -7.69
CA GLU A 126 6.55 -6.52 -8.57
C GLU A 126 5.14 -6.06 -8.18
N ALA A 127 4.23 -7.02 -7.96
CA ALA A 127 2.86 -6.69 -7.56
C ALA A 127 2.77 -6.03 -6.18
N ALA A 128 3.67 -6.38 -5.24
CA ALA A 128 3.75 -5.75 -3.93
C ALA A 128 4.38 -4.34 -4.01
N ALA A 129 5.33 -4.12 -4.91
CA ALA A 129 5.90 -2.81 -5.21
C ALA A 129 4.87 -1.86 -5.82
N ASP A 130 4.09 -2.32 -6.79
CA ASP A 130 2.96 -1.56 -7.35
C ASP A 130 1.90 -1.25 -6.29
N TYR A 131 1.57 -2.24 -5.45
CA TYR A 131 0.59 -2.06 -4.37
C TYR A 131 1.07 -1.05 -3.33
N PHE A 132 2.34 -1.11 -2.93
CA PHE A 132 2.96 -0.14 -2.03
C PHE A 132 2.89 1.27 -2.62
N ALA A 133 3.34 1.46 -3.86
CA ALA A 133 3.35 2.77 -4.52
C ALA A 133 1.93 3.35 -4.63
N GLY A 134 0.95 2.52 -4.99
CA GLY A 134 -0.46 2.89 -5.01
C GLY A 134 -0.98 3.31 -3.62
N CYS A 135 -0.67 2.55 -2.56
CA CYS A 135 -1.06 2.88 -1.19
C CYS A 135 -0.37 4.15 -0.66
N ALA A 136 0.89 4.38 -1.05
CA ALA A 136 1.68 5.54 -0.64
C ALA A 136 1.17 6.84 -1.29
N LEU A 137 0.75 6.78 -2.56
CA LEU A 137 0.18 7.95 -3.27
C LEU A 137 -1.30 8.16 -2.96
N VAL A 138 -2.05 7.07 -2.81
CA VAL A 138 -3.51 7.07 -2.64
C VAL A 138 -3.86 6.13 -1.50
N SER A 139 -3.70 6.63 -0.27
CA SER A 139 -4.02 5.85 0.93
C SER A 139 -5.50 5.43 0.92
N LYS A 140 -5.80 4.26 1.50
CA LYS A 140 -7.18 3.79 1.62
C LYS A 140 -8.06 4.78 2.42
N ARG A 141 -7.49 5.42 3.44
CA ARG A 141 -8.16 6.42 4.27
C ARG A 141 -8.52 7.67 3.47
N SER A 142 -7.55 8.26 2.78
CA SER A 142 -7.76 9.47 1.98
C SER A 142 -8.70 9.22 0.80
N LEU A 143 -8.57 8.08 0.12
CA LEU A 143 -9.47 7.71 -0.98
C LEU A 143 -10.92 7.58 -0.51
N LYS A 144 -11.16 6.89 0.61
CA LYS A 144 -12.50 6.77 1.19
C LYS A 144 -13.06 8.11 1.65
N ALA A 145 -12.23 8.99 2.20
CA ALA A 145 -12.64 10.32 2.59
C ALA A 145 -13.06 11.16 1.38
N ALA A 146 -12.23 11.20 0.32
CA ALA A 146 -12.56 11.91 -0.92
C ALA A 146 -13.85 11.36 -1.56
N TRP A 147 -13.99 10.04 -1.61
CA TRP A 147 -15.18 9.37 -2.13
C TRP A 147 -16.45 9.71 -1.33
N GLY A 148 -16.37 9.65 0.00
CA GLY A 148 -17.47 10.00 0.91
C GLY A 148 -17.85 11.48 0.89
N ASN A 149 -16.90 12.34 0.53
CA ASN A 149 -17.11 13.78 0.32
C ASN A 149 -17.57 14.13 -1.11
N GLY A 150 -17.90 13.14 -1.94
CA GLY A 150 -18.52 13.33 -3.25
C GLY A 150 -17.57 13.38 -4.45
N ILE A 151 -16.25 13.25 -4.26
CA ILE A 151 -15.30 13.14 -5.38
C ILE A 151 -15.30 11.70 -5.90
N GLN A 152 -16.21 11.39 -6.83
CA GLN A 152 -16.42 10.02 -7.31
C GLN A 152 -16.05 9.79 -8.78
N ARG A 153 -15.84 10.86 -9.57
CA ARG A 153 -15.34 10.71 -10.94
C ARG A 153 -13.85 10.38 -10.91
N VAL A 154 -13.45 9.38 -11.70
CA VAL A 154 -12.05 8.92 -11.79
C VAL A 154 -11.09 10.06 -12.13
N ALA A 155 -11.46 10.93 -13.07
CA ALA A 155 -10.66 12.10 -13.45
C ALA A 155 -10.47 13.10 -12.29
N ASP A 156 -11.53 13.36 -11.50
CA ASP A 156 -11.45 14.27 -10.37
C ASP A 156 -10.59 13.69 -9.25
N LEU A 157 -10.71 12.39 -8.97
CA LEU A 157 -9.85 11.69 -8.03
C LEU A 157 -8.38 11.70 -8.49
N ALA A 158 -8.14 11.50 -9.78
CA ALA A 158 -6.78 11.53 -10.34
C ALA A 158 -6.16 12.93 -10.18
N SER A 159 -6.93 13.98 -10.47
CA SER A 159 -6.54 15.36 -10.23
C SER A 159 -6.30 15.65 -8.74
N HIS A 160 -7.22 15.21 -7.87
CA HIS A 160 -7.14 15.40 -6.42
C HIS A 160 -5.89 14.77 -5.79
N PHE A 161 -5.52 13.56 -6.21
CA PHE A 161 -4.34 12.86 -5.69
C PHE A 161 -3.05 13.14 -6.48
N GLY A 162 -3.12 13.84 -7.62
CA GLY A 162 -1.97 14.07 -8.49
C GLY A 162 -1.39 12.78 -9.07
N VAL A 163 -2.25 11.85 -9.47
CA VAL A 163 -1.89 10.55 -10.07
C VAL A 163 -2.62 10.33 -11.39
N SER A 164 -2.30 9.25 -12.10
CA SER A 164 -2.98 8.89 -13.34
C SER A 164 -4.36 8.26 -13.09
N GLU A 165 -5.30 8.40 -14.03
CA GLU A 165 -6.60 7.72 -13.95
C GLU A 165 -6.48 6.19 -13.82
N PRO A 166 -5.57 5.50 -14.55
CA PRO A 166 -5.34 4.07 -14.33
C PRO A 166 -4.97 3.74 -12.88
N ALA A 167 -4.15 4.55 -12.22
CA ALA A 167 -3.79 4.34 -10.80
C ALA A 167 -5.03 4.46 -9.89
N ILE A 168 -5.92 5.42 -10.14
CA ILE A 168 -7.18 5.54 -9.40
C ILE A 168 -8.07 4.31 -9.61
N ARG A 169 -8.24 3.84 -10.84
CA ARG A 169 -9.06 2.64 -11.12
C ARG A 169 -8.55 1.43 -10.35
N VAL A 170 -7.23 1.20 -10.36
CA VAL A 170 -6.60 0.13 -9.57
C VAL A 170 -6.89 0.29 -8.08
N ARG A 171 -6.78 1.51 -7.53
CA ARG A 171 -7.05 1.77 -6.11
C ARG A 171 -8.51 1.63 -5.71
N LEU A 172 -9.45 2.03 -6.58
CA LEU A 172 -10.87 1.80 -6.36
C LEU A 172 -11.18 0.30 -6.29
N ALA A 173 -10.66 -0.49 -7.23
CA ALA A 173 -10.82 -1.94 -7.25
C ALA A 173 -10.22 -2.61 -5.99
N GLN A 174 -9.03 -2.18 -5.56
CA GLN A 174 -8.36 -2.68 -4.36
C GLN A 174 -9.11 -2.33 -3.06
N THR A 175 -9.84 -1.22 -3.05
CA THR A 175 -10.63 -0.78 -1.88
C THR A 175 -12.10 -1.22 -1.94
N GLY A 176 -12.54 -1.72 -3.10
CA GLY A 176 -13.91 -2.14 -3.37
C GLY A 176 -14.89 -0.97 -3.51
N LEU A 177 -14.42 0.24 -3.77
CA LEU A 177 -15.26 1.44 -3.90
C LEU A 177 -15.93 1.56 -5.28
N ASP A 178 -15.41 0.87 -6.29
CA ASP A 178 -15.98 0.80 -7.64
C ASP A 178 -17.03 -0.30 -7.81
N LYS A 179 -17.22 -1.15 -6.80
CA LYS A 179 -18.23 -2.21 -6.83
C LYS A 179 -19.59 -1.58 -6.56
N THR A 180 -20.49 -1.68 -7.53
CA THR A 180 -21.90 -1.27 -7.45
C THR A 180 -22.74 -2.20 -6.56
N ASP A 181 -22.18 -3.32 -6.13
CA ASP A 181 -22.92 -4.30 -5.37
C ASP A 181 -23.01 -3.86 -3.91
N ASP A 182 -24.24 -3.58 -3.48
CA ASP A 182 -24.76 -3.92 -2.15
C ASP A 182 -24.68 -5.46 -1.96
N ALA A 183 -23.51 -6.06 -2.20
CA ALA A 183 -23.26 -7.44 -1.82
C ALA A 183 -23.63 -7.50 -0.34
N PRO A 184 -24.57 -8.38 0.06
CA PRO A 184 -25.06 -8.41 1.43
C PRO A 184 -23.84 -8.43 2.33
N LEU A 185 -23.73 -7.42 3.21
CA LEU A 185 -22.62 -7.27 4.14
C LEU A 185 -22.24 -8.67 4.60
N ALA A 186 -21.02 -9.11 4.28
CA ALA A 186 -20.56 -10.45 4.60
C ALA A 186 -21.04 -10.77 6.01
N SER A 187 -21.81 -11.87 6.16
CA SER A 187 -22.53 -12.19 7.40
C SER A 187 -21.62 -11.86 8.58
N ARG A 188 -21.96 -10.80 9.33
CA ARG A 188 -21.12 -10.34 10.43
C ARG A 188 -20.78 -11.55 11.29
N CYS A 189 -19.52 -11.70 11.69
CA CYS A 189 -19.13 -12.77 12.61
C CYS A 189 -20.14 -12.80 13.75
N ALA A 190 -20.64 -13.99 14.07
CA ALA A 190 -21.68 -14.15 15.08
C ALA A 190 -21.17 -13.54 16.40
N ARG A 191 -21.95 -12.62 17.00
CA ARG A 191 -21.52 -11.89 18.19
C ARG A 191 -21.59 -12.83 19.39
N PRO A 192 -20.52 -13.01 20.19
CA PRO A 192 -20.59 -13.81 21.40
C PRO A 192 -21.60 -13.18 22.37
N ILE A 193 -22.46 -14.02 22.95
CA ILE A 193 -23.35 -13.66 24.05
C ILE A 193 -22.60 -13.96 25.34
N HIS A 194 -22.78 -13.13 26.37
CA HIS A 194 -22.33 -13.50 27.70
C HIS A 194 -22.96 -14.84 28.11
N THR A 195 -22.12 -15.83 28.41
CA THR A 195 -22.53 -17.13 28.95
C THR A 195 -21.84 -17.34 30.29
N GLU A 196 -22.55 -17.94 31.24
CA GLU A 196 -21.99 -18.37 32.53
C GLU A 196 -20.77 -19.28 32.31
N HIS A 197 -19.82 -19.28 33.24
CA HIS A 197 -18.52 -19.95 33.07
C HIS A 197 -18.62 -21.47 32.82
N TYR A 198 -19.73 -22.10 33.20
CA TYR A 198 -19.99 -23.53 33.01
C TYR A 198 -20.79 -23.85 31.75
N ASP A 199 -21.28 -22.83 31.04
CA ASP A 199 -22.06 -22.99 29.82
C ASP A 199 -21.19 -22.86 28.56
N ARG A 200 -21.55 -23.62 27.52
CA ARG A 200 -20.91 -23.52 26.20
C ARG A 200 -21.18 -22.14 25.59
N GLN A 201 -20.12 -21.45 25.15
CA GLN A 201 -20.19 -20.13 24.49
C GLN A 201 -21.26 -20.10 23.39
N ARG A 202 -22.22 -19.18 23.52
CA ARG A 202 -23.31 -18.97 22.55
C ARG A 202 -23.01 -17.76 21.68
N PHE A 203 -23.54 -17.75 20.46
CA PHE A 203 -23.37 -16.67 19.51
C PHE A 203 -24.71 -16.26 18.89
N ILE A 204 -24.95 -14.95 18.75
CA ILE A 204 -26.09 -14.42 17.99
C ILE A 204 -25.73 -14.50 16.51
N ARG A 205 -26.51 -15.27 15.74
CA ARG A 205 -26.42 -15.21 14.28
C ARG A 205 -26.88 -13.82 13.83
N ALA A 206 -26.06 -13.14 13.04
CA ALA A 206 -26.45 -11.87 12.45
C ALA A 206 -27.77 -12.06 11.67
N PRO A 207 -28.76 -11.16 11.81
CA PRO A 207 -29.97 -11.23 11.00
C PRO A 207 -29.56 -11.16 9.52
N ARG A 208 -30.19 -11.99 8.68
CA ARG A 208 -30.04 -11.88 7.23
C ARG A 208 -30.54 -10.50 6.82
N SER A 209 -29.67 -9.64 6.31
CA SER A 209 -30.07 -8.36 5.74
C SER A 209 -30.88 -8.64 4.47
N THR A 210 -32.21 -8.56 4.55
CA THR A 210 -33.06 -8.48 3.36
C THR A 210 -32.94 -7.07 2.79
N PRO A 211 -32.49 -6.88 1.53
CA PRO A 211 -32.42 -5.56 0.94
C PRO A 211 -33.84 -4.99 0.78
N ARG A 212 -34.13 -3.88 1.44
CA ARG A 212 -35.32 -3.05 1.14
C ARG A 212 -34.91 -2.06 0.06
N ARG A 213 -35.42 -2.25 -1.16
CA ARG A 213 -35.35 -1.26 -2.25
C ARG A 213 -36.16 -0.02 -1.83
N SER A 214 -35.51 1.14 -1.73
CA SER A 214 -36.19 2.43 -1.82
C SER A 214 -35.73 3.10 -3.11
N TYR A 215 -36.62 3.15 -4.10
CA TYR A 215 -36.47 4.06 -5.22
C TYR A 215 -37.09 5.40 -4.82
N ALA A 216 -36.30 6.47 -4.90
CA ALA A 216 -36.73 7.86 -5.05
C ALA A 216 -35.57 8.63 -5.70
#